data_AF-A0A218P9C1-F1
#
_entry.id   AF-A0A218P9C1-F1
#
_cell.length_a   1.000
_cell.length_b   1.000
_cell.length_c   1.000
_cell.angle_alpha   90.00
_cell.angle_beta   90.00
_cell.angle_gamma   90.00
#
_symmetry.space_group_name_H-M   'P 1'
#
loop_
_entity.id
_entity.type
_entity.pdbx_description
1 polymer ?
#
loop_
_entity_poly.entity_id
_entity_poly.type
_entity_poly.pdbx_seq_one_letter_code
_entity_poly.pdbx_strand_id
1 'polypeptide(L)'
;MTVVDLFEFTPINYTTGKKAEFDEDSKTLVLLENQLSKLEKLNEEIKFLEIGRKTIKPRNFVGVVQIDDLTLQIFPKLLRTSSYDDLESHKTLIMGNLLKMLAVGGEIPVKPSEVAGVLSEKAPFLEILISIYSQKLLETLRYHRHYTYRRVEEELNHVKGQIDFGAYASRWHRRHVIPVRYNDRTMDSLLNRTLKYGAYLMARLTQSHENYLRLRSAMEILDGVPLVPVSVYETYRIHFNRLNAVFKPLVEIARMFISGTTLRLQTGRIETFTFLVPMEKVFESFVAGLITNSEYEALPKEFEGSIIKTQHHIGNLLAEGKFWLIPDITIQTTDGMKIIIDTKYKLLDKEDQKLGVSQSDLYQMYAYASHWNADAVVLLYPSISSVINRKWHFNIKTKGTEKKVPLLIKSLDLGSNFLDEGEWEKFLEEFRNLMGEILGEKRQQLEYGEQEALVNV
;
A
#
# COMPACT_ATOMS: atom_id res chain seq x y z
N MET A 1 20.94 -3.64 17.84
CA MET A 1 20.17 -3.51 16.60
C MET A 1 20.33 -2.08 16.13
N THR A 2 20.81 -1.89 14.92
CA THR A 2 21.18 -0.60 14.33
C THR A 2 20.07 -0.21 13.36
N VAL A 3 19.46 0.95 13.57
CA VAL A 3 18.42 1.51 12.69
C VAL A 3 19.04 2.65 11.91
N VAL A 4 18.87 2.64 10.60
CA VAL A 4 19.47 3.61 9.68
C VAL A 4 18.40 4.14 8.77
N ASP A 5 18.29 5.46 8.74
CA ASP A 5 17.36 6.15 7.87
C ASP A 5 18.08 6.51 6.56
N LEU A 6 17.40 6.28 5.46
CA LEU A 6 17.87 6.53 4.12
C LEU A 6 16.79 7.33 3.39
N PHE A 7 17.20 8.20 2.47
CA PHE A 7 16.28 9.00 1.68
C PHE A 7 16.47 8.69 0.20
N GLU A 8 15.37 8.65 -0.55
CA GLU A 8 15.39 8.38 -1.99
C GLU A 8 16.44 9.25 -2.71
N PHE A 9 17.20 8.61 -3.60
CA PHE A 9 18.25 9.21 -4.41
C PHE A 9 19.40 9.90 -3.64
N THR A 10 19.45 9.77 -2.31
CA THR A 10 20.49 10.39 -1.49
C THR A 10 21.55 9.35 -1.16
N PRO A 11 22.77 9.46 -1.71
CA PRO A 11 23.83 8.50 -1.45
C PRO A 11 24.38 8.67 -0.02
N ILE A 12 24.65 7.55 0.64
CA ILE A 12 25.43 7.50 1.88
C ILE A 12 26.71 6.70 1.66
N ASN A 13 27.72 6.93 2.49
CA ASN A 13 28.93 6.11 2.48
C ASN A 13 28.66 4.77 3.16
N TYR A 14 29.35 3.72 2.74
CA TYR A 14 29.38 2.47 3.49
C TYR A 14 30.76 1.84 3.50
N THR A 15 31.02 1.07 4.55
CA THR A 15 32.24 0.26 4.70
C THR A 15 31.90 -1.08 5.33
N THR A 16 32.80 -2.07 5.22
CA THR A 16 32.66 -3.34 5.91
C THR A 16 33.45 -3.35 7.21
N GLY A 17 32.82 -3.78 8.30
CA GLY A 17 33.44 -3.81 9.63
C GLY A 17 33.06 -5.05 10.44
N LYS A 18 33.46 -5.06 11.71
CA LYS A 18 33.18 -6.18 12.64
C LYS A 18 31.85 -6.03 13.39
N LYS A 19 31.19 -4.89 13.27
CA LYS A 19 29.93 -4.57 13.92
C LYS A 19 29.11 -3.66 13.01
N ALA A 20 27.80 -3.88 12.97
CA ALA A 20 26.88 -2.99 12.27
C ALA A 20 26.66 -1.70 13.07
N GLU A 21 27.01 -0.55 12.50
CA GLU A 21 26.83 0.76 13.11
C GLU A 21 26.68 1.85 12.04
N PHE A 22 26.05 2.96 12.41
CA PHE A 22 25.92 4.11 11.53
C PHE A 22 26.57 5.31 12.23
N ASP A 23 27.58 5.87 11.58
CA ASP A 23 28.24 7.09 12.01
C ASP A 23 27.45 8.28 11.45
N GLU A 24 26.74 8.99 12.33
CA GLU A 24 25.93 10.15 11.97
C GLU A 24 26.75 11.36 11.50
N ASP A 25 28.01 11.49 11.92
CA ASP A 25 28.87 12.62 11.56
C ASP A 25 29.45 12.41 10.15
N SER A 26 29.94 11.19 9.86
CA SER A 26 30.52 10.86 8.57
C SER A 26 29.50 10.32 7.55
N LYS A 27 28.24 10.12 7.97
CA LYS A 27 27.17 9.45 7.21
C LYS A 27 27.63 8.13 6.60
N THR A 28 28.36 7.36 7.41
CA THR A 28 28.96 6.08 6.98
C THR A 28 28.27 4.91 7.66
N LEU A 29 27.69 4.04 6.85
CA LEU A 29 27.12 2.77 7.29
C LEU A 29 28.21 1.69 7.33
N VAL A 30 28.49 1.16 8.52
CA VAL A 30 29.36 -0.01 8.68
C VAL A 30 28.49 -1.26 8.61
N LEU A 31 28.76 -2.13 7.64
CA LEU A 31 28.05 -3.40 7.43
C LEU A 31 28.95 -4.57 7.81
N LEU A 32 28.36 -5.63 8.34
CA LEU A 32 29.02 -6.93 8.36
C LEU A 32 29.06 -7.52 6.94
N GLU A 33 30.07 -8.32 6.64
CA GLU A 33 30.24 -8.93 5.31
C GLU A 33 29.04 -9.85 4.94
N ASN A 34 28.48 -10.56 5.91
CA ASN A 34 27.27 -11.37 5.72
C ASN A 34 26.02 -10.50 5.50
N GLN A 35 25.92 -9.33 6.14
CA GLN A 35 24.79 -8.40 5.95
C GLN A 35 24.85 -7.79 4.55
N LEU A 36 26.05 -7.38 4.09
CA LEU A 36 26.25 -6.87 2.75
C LEU A 36 25.84 -7.91 1.69
N SER A 37 26.31 -9.16 1.82
CA SER A 37 25.95 -10.24 0.89
C SER A 37 24.43 -10.51 0.84
N LYS A 38 23.75 -10.49 2.00
CA LYS A 38 22.29 -10.61 2.04
C LYS A 38 21.58 -9.42 1.40
N LEU A 39 22.09 -8.21 1.64
CA LEU A 39 21.55 -6.98 1.06
C LEU A 39 21.70 -6.96 -0.47
N GLU A 40 22.85 -7.38 -0.99
CA GLU A 40 23.11 -7.52 -2.43
C GLU A 40 22.15 -8.53 -3.06
N LYS A 41 21.96 -9.70 -2.44
CA LYS A 41 21.02 -10.72 -2.92
C LYS A 41 19.58 -10.20 -2.96
N LEU A 42 19.12 -9.51 -1.92
CA LEU A 42 17.79 -8.87 -1.92
C LEU A 42 17.68 -7.81 -3.03
N ASN A 43 18.76 -7.07 -3.26
CA ASN A 43 18.79 -6.02 -4.27
C ASN A 43 18.85 -6.55 -5.71
N GLU A 44 19.34 -7.77 -5.95
CA GLU A 44 19.28 -8.41 -7.27
C GLU A 44 17.83 -8.64 -7.74
N GLU A 45 16.95 -9.02 -6.79
CA GLU A 45 15.54 -9.30 -7.05
C GLU A 45 14.71 -8.02 -7.18
N ILE A 46 14.86 -7.09 -6.21
CA ILE A 46 13.96 -5.93 -6.07
C ILE A 46 14.54 -4.65 -6.71
N LYS A 47 15.87 -4.54 -6.80
CA LYS A 47 16.60 -3.39 -7.37
C LYS A 47 16.26 -2.04 -6.73
N PHE A 48 16.17 -2.02 -5.40
CA PHE A 48 15.81 -0.84 -4.59
C PHE A 48 17.01 0.03 -4.18
N LEU A 49 18.24 -0.44 -4.35
CA LEU A 49 19.49 0.28 -4.08
C LEU A 49 20.42 0.29 -5.31
N GLU A 50 21.22 1.34 -5.41
CA GLU A 50 22.44 1.38 -6.21
C GLU A 50 23.63 1.20 -5.26
N ILE A 51 24.24 0.02 -5.30
CA ILE A 51 25.39 -0.32 -4.47
C ILE A 51 26.65 -0.08 -5.31
N GLY A 52 27.33 1.04 -5.02
CA GLY A 52 28.64 1.37 -5.56
C GLY A 52 29.77 0.73 -4.75
N ARG A 53 31.03 1.09 -5.02
CA ARG A 53 32.19 0.52 -4.28
C ARG A 53 32.28 0.95 -2.82
N LYS A 54 31.78 2.14 -2.48
CA LYS A 54 31.84 2.76 -1.15
C LYS A 54 30.57 3.54 -0.80
N THR A 55 29.57 3.49 -1.67
CA THR A 55 28.33 4.24 -1.51
C THR A 55 27.13 3.35 -1.74
N ILE A 56 26.08 3.58 -0.96
CA ILE A 56 24.76 2.99 -1.18
C ILE A 56 23.81 4.15 -1.43
N LYS A 57 23.05 4.08 -2.51
CA LYS A 57 22.06 5.10 -2.87
C LYS A 57 20.70 4.44 -3.07
N PRO A 58 19.67 4.79 -2.29
CA PRO A 58 18.32 4.31 -2.52
C PRO A 58 17.76 4.80 -3.85
N ARG A 59 16.93 3.97 -4.47
CA ARG A 59 16.13 4.31 -5.64
C ARG A 59 14.76 4.82 -5.21
N ASN A 60 13.79 4.75 -6.11
CA ASN A 60 12.39 5.15 -5.97
C ASN A 60 11.54 4.17 -5.13
N PHE A 61 12.10 3.65 -4.03
CA PHE A 61 11.42 2.71 -3.15
C PHE A 61 11.39 3.25 -1.74
N VAL A 62 10.28 2.99 -1.04
CA VAL A 62 10.10 3.36 0.36
C VAL A 62 9.69 2.16 1.19
N GLY A 63 9.98 2.23 2.49
CA GLY A 63 9.62 1.21 3.47
C GLY A 63 10.82 0.74 4.28
N VAL A 64 10.88 -0.55 4.61
CA VAL A 64 11.85 -1.10 5.57
C VAL A 64 12.47 -2.40 5.08
N VAL A 65 13.78 -2.52 5.29
CA VAL A 65 14.55 -3.75 5.12
C VAL A 65 15.27 -4.07 6.42
N GLN A 66 14.91 -5.17 7.06
CA GLN A 66 15.61 -5.69 8.23
C GLN A 66 16.45 -6.90 7.83
N ILE A 67 17.74 -6.89 8.17
CA ILE A 67 18.69 -7.98 7.94
C ILE A 67 19.40 -8.25 9.27
N ASP A 68 19.17 -9.41 9.86
CA ASP A 68 19.64 -9.73 11.21
C ASP A 68 19.30 -8.60 12.21
N ASP A 69 20.29 -7.88 12.73
CA ASP A 69 20.16 -6.76 13.67
C ASP A 69 20.36 -5.38 13.02
N LEU A 70 20.31 -5.28 11.68
CA LEU A 70 20.31 -4.02 10.94
C LEU A 70 18.91 -3.75 10.38
N THR A 71 18.42 -2.52 10.53
CA THR A 71 17.17 -2.06 9.90
C THR A 71 17.45 -0.82 9.06
N LEU A 72 17.20 -0.91 7.77
CA LEU A 72 17.23 0.21 6.83
C LEU A 72 15.81 0.71 6.61
N GLN A 73 15.55 1.97 6.91
CA GLN A 73 14.30 2.66 6.61
C GLN A 73 14.51 3.58 5.43
N ILE A 74 13.71 3.45 4.38
CA ILE A 74 13.84 4.27 3.18
C ILE A 74 12.63 5.18 3.10
N PHE A 75 12.89 6.48 3.17
CA PHE A 75 11.89 7.54 3.15
C PHE A 75 11.88 8.31 1.84
N PRO A 76 10.71 8.79 1.42
CA PRO A 76 10.60 9.58 0.22
C PRO A 76 11.20 10.97 0.41
N LYS A 77 11.67 11.55 -0.70
CA LYS A 77 12.17 12.93 -0.69
C LYS A 77 11.03 13.93 -0.89
N LEU A 78 10.20 14.09 0.15
CA LEU A 78 9.00 14.96 0.13
C LEU A 78 9.29 16.42 0.50
N LEU A 79 10.53 16.77 0.82
CA LEU A 79 10.93 18.13 1.22
C LEU A 79 12.02 18.69 0.30
N ARG A 80 11.95 19.99 0.01
CA ARG A 80 12.87 20.71 -0.88
C ARG A 80 14.13 21.07 -0.10
N THR A 81 14.91 20.05 0.26
CA THR A 81 16.25 20.22 0.80
C THR A 81 17.23 19.30 0.05
N SER A 82 18.46 19.76 -0.02
CA SER A 82 19.59 18.98 -0.53
C SER A 82 20.45 18.41 0.60
N SER A 83 20.19 18.82 1.85
CA SER A 83 20.91 18.34 3.02
C SER A 83 20.23 17.13 3.63
N TYR A 84 21.02 16.11 3.94
CA TYR A 84 20.56 14.96 4.72
C TYR A 84 20.05 15.39 6.10
N ASP A 85 20.74 16.33 6.76
CA ASP A 85 20.40 16.75 8.14
C ASP A 85 19.05 17.47 8.22
N ASP A 86 18.69 18.20 7.16
CA ASP A 86 17.36 18.81 7.05
C ASP A 86 16.27 17.76 6.87
N LEU A 87 16.51 16.69 6.09
CA LEU A 87 15.55 15.59 5.95
C LEU A 87 15.37 14.85 7.26
N GLU A 88 16.48 14.61 7.97
CA GLU A 88 16.47 13.94 9.28
C GLU A 88 15.70 14.77 10.32
N SER A 89 15.90 16.10 10.35
CA SER A 89 15.16 16.97 11.28
C SER A 89 13.64 17.00 11.02
N HIS A 90 13.20 16.68 9.80
CA HIS A 90 11.79 16.58 9.41
C HIS A 90 11.29 15.13 9.25
N LYS A 91 12.06 14.13 9.70
CA LYS A 91 11.74 12.71 9.53
C LYS A 91 10.33 12.35 10.00
N THR A 92 9.88 12.87 11.15
CA THR A 92 8.54 12.58 11.68
C THR A 92 7.43 13.03 10.72
N LEU A 93 7.60 14.20 10.10
CA LEU A 93 6.67 14.72 9.08
C LEU A 93 6.69 13.82 7.83
N ILE A 94 7.87 13.50 7.30
CA ILE A 94 8.03 12.66 6.11
C ILE A 94 7.43 11.26 6.33
N MET A 95 7.75 10.64 7.47
CA MET A 95 7.24 9.33 7.86
C MET A 95 5.71 9.37 8.05
N GLY A 96 5.20 10.43 8.68
CA GLY A 96 3.77 10.68 8.84
C GLY A 96 3.02 10.74 7.52
N ASN A 97 3.51 11.57 6.60
CA ASN A 97 2.95 11.70 5.26
C ASN A 97 3.01 10.39 4.49
N LEU A 98 4.15 9.70 4.52
CA LEU A 98 4.30 8.39 3.88
C LEU A 98 3.26 7.38 4.41
N LEU A 99 3.14 7.24 5.74
CA LEU A 99 2.18 6.33 6.34
C LEU A 99 0.75 6.70 5.98
N LYS A 100 0.41 7.99 5.97
CA LYS A 100 -0.90 8.47 5.52
C LYS A 100 -1.15 8.09 4.06
N MET A 101 -0.19 8.33 3.16
CA MET A 101 -0.31 8.02 1.74
C MET A 101 -0.51 6.52 1.51
N LEU A 102 0.27 5.68 2.19
CA LEU A 102 0.14 4.22 2.13
C LEU A 102 -1.24 3.75 2.66
N ALA A 103 -1.74 4.39 3.73
CA ALA A 103 -3.05 4.07 4.33
C ALA A 103 -4.21 4.46 3.41
N VAL A 104 -4.19 5.70 2.90
CA VAL A 104 -5.19 6.21 1.95
C VAL A 104 -5.19 5.38 0.66
N GLY A 105 -4.00 5.00 0.16
CA GLY A 105 -3.87 4.17 -1.03
C GLY A 105 -4.15 2.68 -0.81
N GLY A 106 -4.37 2.24 0.43
CA GLY A 106 -4.67 0.83 0.75
C GLY A 106 -3.48 -0.13 0.64
N GLU A 107 -2.26 0.37 0.47
CA GLU A 107 -1.03 -0.43 0.50
C GLU A 107 -0.74 -0.96 1.90
N ILE A 108 -1.16 -0.23 2.94
CA ILE A 108 -1.21 -0.73 4.31
C ILE A 108 -2.67 -0.79 4.80
N PRO A 109 -3.10 -1.88 5.47
CA PRO A 109 -4.49 -2.07 5.91
C PRO A 109 -4.78 -1.36 7.24
N VAL A 110 -4.40 -0.08 7.33
CA VAL A 110 -4.57 0.77 8.51
C VAL A 110 -5.36 2.01 8.15
N LYS A 111 -6.13 2.53 9.09
CA LYS A 111 -6.84 3.79 8.93
C LYS A 111 -5.89 4.94 9.20
N PRO A 112 -6.04 6.08 8.50
CA PRO A 112 -5.29 7.30 8.78
C PRO A 112 -5.28 7.75 10.25
N SER A 113 -6.40 7.61 10.96
CA SER A 113 -6.51 8.00 12.38
C SER A 113 -5.66 7.14 13.32
N GLU A 114 -5.42 5.88 12.96
CA GLU A 114 -4.61 4.94 13.74
C GLU A 114 -3.12 5.26 13.60
N VAL A 115 -2.73 5.76 12.43
CA VAL A 115 -1.36 6.23 12.17
C VAL A 115 -1.02 7.43 13.06
N ALA A 116 -1.92 8.42 13.12
CA ALA A 116 -1.70 9.64 13.91
C ALA A 116 -1.53 9.35 15.41
N GLY A 117 -2.30 8.40 15.96
CA GLY A 117 -2.22 8.03 17.38
C GLY A 117 -0.91 7.36 17.82
N VAL A 118 -0.19 6.71 16.89
CA VAL A 118 1.04 5.93 17.21
C VAL A 118 2.32 6.74 16.97
N LEU A 119 2.26 7.78 16.13
CA LEU A 119 3.44 8.57 15.73
C LEU A 119 4.03 9.46 16.83
N SER A 120 3.34 9.64 17.96
CA SER A 120 3.80 10.49 19.07
C SER A 120 5.11 10.01 19.72
N GLU A 121 5.52 8.76 19.52
CA GLU A 121 6.66 8.15 20.22
C GLU A 121 7.99 8.17 19.45
N LYS A 122 8.09 8.86 18.29
CA LYS A 122 9.28 8.83 17.40
C LYS A 122 9.75 7.39 17.07
N ALA A 123 8.82 6.43 17.06
CA ALA A 123 9.12 5.04 16.82
C ALA A 123 9.54 4.80 15.36
N PRO A 124 10.43 3.82 15.06
CA PRO A 124 10.71 3.40 13.70
C PRO A 124 9.45 2.96 12.96
N PHE A 125 9.43 3.10 11.63
CA PHE A 125 8.32 2.73 10.75
C PHE A 125 7.78 1.31 11.02
N LEU A 126 8.69 0.35 11.19
CA LEU A 126 8.32 -1.04 11.48
C LEU A 126 7.61 -1.19 12.82
N GLU A 127 8.05 -0.48 13.85
CA GLU A 127 7.42 -0.51 15.17
C GLU A 127 6.02 0.08 15.12
N ILE A 128 5.80 1.15 14.33
CA ILE A 128 4.47 1.74 14.16
C ILE A 128 3.49 0.71 13.59
N LEU A 129 3.88 -0.01 12.53
CA LEU A 129 3.05 -1.06 11.94
C LEU A 129 2.76 -2.20 12.92
N ILE A 130 3.75 -2.63 13.69
CA ILE A 130 3.59 -3.67 14.71
C ILE A 130 2.70 -3.17 15.85
N SER A 131 2.84 -1.93 16.29
CA SER A 131 2.00 -1.30 17.32
C SER A 131 0.53 -1.32 16.90
N ILE A 132 0.22 -0.87 15.68
CA ILE A 132 -1.14 -0.87 15.14
C ILE A 132 -1.70 -2.30 15.11
N TYR A 133 -0.92 -3.28 14.61
CA TYR A 133 -1.37 -4.66 14.58
C TYR A 133 -1.59 -5.25 15.97
N SER A 134 -0.63 -5.10 16.87
CA SER A 134 -0.64 -5.71 18.19
C SER A 134 -1.79 -5.20 19.05
N GLN A 135 -2.04 -3.89 19.00
CA GLN A 135 -3.17 -3.25 19.67
C GLN A 135 -4.49 -3.76 19.11
N LYS A 136 -4.71 -3.64 17.80
CA LYS A 136 -5.95 -4.08 17.16
C LYS A 136 -6.23 -5.56 17.36
N LEU A 137 -5.21 -6.41 17.26
CA LEU A 137 -5.36 -7.84 17.39
C LEU A 137 -5.83 -8.19 18.79
N LEU A 138 -5.16 -7.63 19.81
CA LEU A 138 -5.49 -7.90 21.21
C LEU A 138 -6.90 -7.40 21.54
N GLU A 139 -7.24 -6.18 21.13
CA GLU A 139 -8.59 -5.61 21.31
C GLU A 139 -9.64 -6.47 20.60
N THR A 140 -9.41 -6.84 19.34
CA THR A 140 -10.35 -7.65 18.57
C THR A 140 -10.56 -9.02 19.21
N LEU A 141 -9.50 -9.71 19.64
CA LEU A 141 -9.59 -11.03 20.26
C LEU A 141 -10.23 -11.04 21.66
N ARG A 142 -10.22 -9.90 22.36
CA ARG A 142 -10.93 -9.74 23.64
C ARG A 142 -12.45 -9.78 23.44
N TYR A 143 -12.96 -9.15 22.38
CA TYR A 143 -14.40 -9.06 22.11
C TYR A 143 -14.92 -10.10 21.12
N HIS A 144 -14.10 -10.50 20.16
CA HIS A 144 -14.47 -11.36 19.04
C HIS A 144 -13.56 -12.59 19.01
N ARG A 145 -14.19 -13.77 19.03
CA ARG A 145 -13.49 -15.05 18.94
C ARG A 145 -14.09 -15.86 17.80
N HIS A 146 -13.31 -16.08 16.76
CA HIS A 146 -13.75 -16.88 15.64
C HIS A 146 -13.63 -18.37 15.96
N TYR A 147 -14.74 -19.08 15.94
CA TYR A 147 -14.79 -20.54 16.07
C TYR A 147 -15.28 -21.15 14.76
N THR A 148 -14.75 -22.33 14.44
CA THR A 148 -15.24 -23.17 13.34
C THR A 148 -15.71 -24.50 13.89
N TYR A 149 -16.55 -25.17 13.11
CA TYR A 149 -17.00 -26.52 13.42
C TYR A 149 -16.20 -27.51 12.58
N ARG A 150 -15.47 -28.40 13.26
CA ARG A 150 -14.79 -29.52 12.62
C ARG A 150 -15.62 -30.78 12.82
N ARG A 151 -15.93 -31.49 11.75
CA ARG A 151 -16.56 -32.81 11.84
C ARG A 151 -15.53 -33.79 12.41
N VAL A 152 -15.90 -34.44 13.51
CA VAL A 152 -15.11 -35.45 14.19
C VAL A 152 -15.88 -36.76 14.14
N GLU A 153 -15.17 -37.83 13.79
CA GLU A 153 -15.67 -39.20 13.88
C GLU A 153 -14.78 -39.91 14.91
N GLU A 154 -15.37 -40.34 16.03
CA GLU A 154 -14.64 -40.86 17.18
C GLU A 154 -15.40 -42.03 17.81
N GLU A 155 -14.68 -42.89 18.51
CA GLU A 155 -15.19 -44.03 19.24
C GLU A 155 -15.20 -43.70 20.74
N LEU A 156 -16.38 -43.43 21.30
CA LEU A 156 -16.54 -42.98 22.68
C LEU A 156 -17.32 -43.99 23.52
N ASN A 157 -17.08 -43.98 24.83
CA ASN A 157 -17.85 -44.79 25.78
C ASN A 157 -19.19 -44.12 26.19
N HIS A 158 -19.54 -43.00 25.54
CA HIS A 158 -20.77 -42.24 25.77
C HIS A 158 -21.26 -41.63 24.46
N VAL A 159 -22.52 -41.21 24.41
CA VAL A 159 -23.11 -40.60 23.21
C VAL A 159 -22.80 -39.10 23.16
N LYS A 160 -22.14 -38.65 22.10
CA LYS A 160 -21.90 -37.24 21.78
C LYS A 160 -22.24 -36.99 20.30
N GLY A 161 -23.27 -36.21 20.02
CA GLY A 161 -23.75 -35.98 18.65
C GLY A 161 -24.51 -37.18 18.07
N GLN A 162 -24.25 -37.52 16.80
CA GLN A 162 -24.98 -38.57 16.08
C GLN A 162 -24.24 -39.91 16.15
N ILE A 163 -24.95 -41.00 16.49
CA ILE A 163 -24.39 -42.36 16.47
C ILE A 163 -24.32 -42.87 15.02
N ASP A 164 -23.19 -43.46 14.63
CA ASP A 164 -23.09 -44.24 13.40
C ASP A 164 -23.64 -45.65 13.65
N PHE A 165 -24.95 -45.81 13.48
CA PHE A 165 -25.63 -47.09 13.72
C PHE A 165 -25.15 -48.21 12.79
N GLY A 166 -24.68 -47.89 11.58
CA GLY A 166 -24.12 -48.87 10.66
C GLY A 166 -22.81 -49.46 11.20
N ALA A 167 -21.89 -48.58 11.61
CA ALA A 167 -20.64 -49.00 12.25
C ALA A 167 -20.89 -49.71 13.59
N TYR A 168 -21.83 -49.22 14.40
CA TYR A 168 -22.15 -49.80 15.71
C TYR A 168 -22.74 -51.21 15.60
N ALA A 169 -23.69 -51.43 14.69
CA ALA A 169 -24.34 -52.73 14.49
C ALA A 169 -23.35 -53.83 14.07
N SER A 170 -22.30 -53.47 13.31
CA SER A 170 -21.27 -54.41 12.86
C SER A 170 -20.33 -54.92 13.98
N ARG A 171 -20.35 -54.31 15.18
CA ARG A 171 -19.34 -54.51 16.23
C ARG A 171 -19.91 -55.15 17.51
N TRP A 172 -20.48 -56.34 17.37
CA TRP A 172 -21.16 -57.06 18.45
C TRP A 172 -20.31 -57.31 19.72
N HIS A 173 -19.00 -57.44 19.57
CA HIS A 173 -18.03 -57.71 20.64
C HIS A 173 -17.57 -56.49 21.45
N ARG A 174 -17.87 -55.25 21.02
CA ARG A 174 -17.41 -54.02 21.69
C ARG A 174 -18.54 -53.02 21.91
N ARG A 175 -19.65 -53.47 22.50
CA ARG A 175 -20.85 -52.62 22.71
C ARG A 175 -20.63 -51.40 23.60
N HIS A 176 -19.58 -51.41 24.44
CA HIS A 176 -19.19 -50.27 25.26
C HIS A 176 -18.54 -49.13 24.44
N VAL A 177 -18.13 -49.39 23.20
CA VAL A 177 -17.55 -48.41 22.28
C VAL A 177 -18.59 -47.99 21.26
N ILE A 178 -18.98 -46.72 21.29
CA ILE A 178 -20.02 -46.14 20.45
C ILE A 178 -19.34 -45.25 19.39
N PRO A 179 -19.36 -45.63 18.10
CA PRO A 179 -18.89 -44.77 17.03
C PRO A 179 -19.86 -43.60 16.87
N VAL A 180 -19.36 -42.39 17.06
CA VAL A 180 -20.15 -41.15 16.98
C VAL A 180 -19.55 -40.19 15.96
N ARG A 181 -20.42 -39.37 15.38
CA ARG A 181 -20.09 -38.26 14.50
C ARG A 181 -20.66 -36.99 15.11
N TYR A 182 -19.80 -36.03 15.40
CA TYR A 182 -20.21 -34.74 15.95
C TYR A 182 -19.40 -33.60 15.39
N ASN A 183 -19.91 -32.38 15.54
CA ASN A 183 -19.23 -31.16 15.13
C ASN A 183 -18.56 -30.54 16.35
N ASP A 184 -17.25 -30.67 16.46
CA ASP A 184 -16.48 -30.07 17.55
C ASP A 184 -16.23 -28.59 17.26
N ARG A 185 -16.51 -27.75 18.26
CA ARG A 185 -16.33 -26.31 18.15
C ARG A 185 -14.88 -25.98 18.50
N THR A 186 -14.09 -25.59 17.50
CA THR A 186 -12.65 -25.32 17.65
C THR A 186 -12.29 -23.91 17.19
N MET A 187 -11.28 -23.31 17.83
CA MET A 187 -10.63 -22.10 17.33
C MET A 187 -9.63 -22.41 16.21
N ASP A 188 -9.29 -23.68 16.02
CA ASP A 188 -8.33 -24.09 14.99
C ASP A 188 -8.91 -23.87 13.58
N SER A 189 -8.59 -22.71 13.01
CA SER A 189 -9.05 -22.27 11.70
C SER A 189 -7.92 -21.55 10.98
N LEU A 190 -7.94 -21.56 9.64
CA LEU A 190 -6.91 -20.88 8.85
C LEU A 190 -6.80 -19.39 9.19
N LEU A 191 -7.93 -18.74 9.47
CA LEU A 191 -7.98 -17.36 9.95
C LEU A 191 -7.17 -17.20 11.24
N ASN A 192 -7.50 -17.96 12.28
CA ASN A 192 -6.81 -17.83 13.57
C ASN A 192 -5.34 -18.29 13.53
N ARG A 193 -5.02 -19.31 12.71
CA ARG A 193 -3.63 -19.73 12.45
C ARG A 193 -2.83 -18.59 11.82
N THR A 194 -3.43 -17.88 10.86
CA THR A 194 -2.79 -16.72 10.20
C THR A 194 -2.55 -15.59 11.21
N LEU A 195 -3.54 -15.27 12.05
CA LEU A 195 -3.38 -14.24 13.09
C LEU A 195 -2.30 -14.60 14.11
N LYS A 196 -2.30 -15.85 14.60
CA LYS A 196 -1.30 -16.36 15.56
C LYS A 196 0.10 -16.37 14.94
N TYR A 197 0.22 -16.84 13.71
CA TYR A 197 1.51 -16.89 13.01
C TYR A 197 2.05 -15.49 12.69
N GLY A 198 1.20 -14.57 12.22
CA GLY A 198 1.58 -13.17 12.04
C GLY A 198 2.05 -12.51 13.35
N ALA A 199 1.32 -12.73 14.45
CA ALA A 199 1.72 -12.23 15.77
C ALA A 199 3.06 -12.82 16.23
N TYR A 200 3.29 -14.11 15.97
CA TYR A 200 4.55 -14.78 16.26
C TYR A 200 5.74 -14.19 15.48
N LEU A 201 5.55 -13.89 14.19
CA LEU A 201 6.59 -13.25 13.38
C LEU A 201 6.89 -11.84 13.90
N MET A 202 5.87 -11.02 14.12
CA MET A 202 6.03 -9.65 14.62
C MET A 202 6.67 -9.61 16.02
N ALA A 203 6.36 -10.57 16.90
CA ALA A 203 6.96 -10.66 18.23
C ALA A 203 8.48 -10.94 18.18
N ARG A 204 8.98 -11.46 17.05
CA ARG A 204 10.42 -11.68 16.81
C ARG A 204 11.10 -10.53 16.07
N LEU A 205 10.32 -9.64 15.46
CA LEU A 205 10.81 -8.44 14.77
C LEU A 205 10.88 -7.25 15.72
N THR A 206 9.87 -7.10 16.57
CA THR A 206 9.71 -5.93 17.44
C THR A 206 10.82 -5.80 18.48
N GLN A 207 11.23 -4.56 18.69
CA GLN A 207 12.13 -4.12 19.76
C GLN A 207 11.37 -3.45 20.90
N SER A 208 10.10 -3.07 20.67
CA SER A 208 9.25 -2.54 21.73
C SER A 208 8.79 -3.66 22.66
N HIS A 209 9.15 -3.51 23.94
CA HIS A 209 8.70 -4.43 24.98
C HIS A 209 7.17 -4.47 25.09
N GLU A 210 6.52 -3.33 24.92
CA GLU A 210 5.07 -3.23 24.99
C GLU A 210 4.39 -3.97 23.84
N ASN A 211 4.88 -3.79 22.60
CA ASN A 211 4.41 -4.54 21.43
C ASN A 211 4.57 -6.04 21.63
N TYR A 212 5.73 -6.47 22.13
CA TYR A 212 5.98 -7.87 22.48
C TYR A 212 4.95 -8.42 23.47
N LEU A 213 4.66 -7.69 24.56
CA LEU A 213 3.67 -8.11 25.56
C LEU A 213 2.25 -8.19 24.99
N ARG A 214 1.84 -7.23 24.16
CA ARG A 214 0.53 -7.24 23.48
C ARG A 214 0.39 -8.44 22.56
N LEU A 215 1.40 -8.71 21.73
CA LEU A 215 1.44 -9.85 20.81
C LEU A 215 1.41 -11.19 21.55
N ARG A 216 2.18 -11.29 22.65
CA ARG A 216 2.17 -12.48 23.51
C ARG A 216 0.79 -12.71 24.11
N SER A 217 0.17 -11.68 24.66
CA SER A 217 -1.19 -11.75 25.23
C SER A 217 -2.21 -12.19 24.17
N ALA A 218 -2.11 -11.69 22.94
CA ALA A 218 -2.97 -12.10 21.83
C ALA A 218 -2.75 -13.58 21.46
N MET A 219 -1.50 -14.05 21.43
CA MET A 219 -1.20 -15.46 21.18
C MET A 219 -1.69 -16.40 22.29
N GLU A 220 -1.72 -15.94 23.55
CA GLU A 220 -2.28 -16.67 24.70
C GLU A 220 -3.80 -16.82 24.57
N ILE A 221 -4.53 -15.83 24.06
CA ILE A 221 -5.96 -15.98 23.75
C ILE A 221 -6.18 -17.06 22.66
N LEU A 222 -5.21 -17.22 21.77
CA LEU A 222 -5.18 -18.23 20.70
C LEU A 222 -4.42 -19.49 21.11
N ASP A 223 -4.26 -19.80 22.41
CA ASP A 223 -3.47 -20.95 22.88
C ASP A 223 -3.89 -22.28 22.21
N GLY A 224 -5.20 -22.56 22.16
CA GLY A 224 -5.77 -23.74 21.51
C GLY A 224 -5.64 -23.80 19.97
N VAL A 225 -5.01 -22.80 19.34
CA VAL A 225 -4.72 -22.78 17.89
C VAL A 225 -3.27 -23.22 17.68
N PRO A 226 -3.00 -24.24 16.84
CA PRO A 226 -1.63 -24.67 16.60
C PRO A 226 -0.81 -23.57 15.94
N LEU A 227 0.41 -23.34 16.44
CA LEU A 227 1.37 -22.44 15.80
C LEU A 227 2.07 -23.21 14.67
N VAL A 228 1.59 -23.00 13.45
CA VAL A 228 2.16 -23.58 12.23
C VAL A 228 2.51 -22.46 11.25
N PRO A 229 3.59 -22.59 10.46
CA PRO A 229 3.84 -21.68 9.37
C PRO A 229 2.65 -21.64 8.41
N VAL A 230 2.20 -20.43 8.08
CA VAL A 230 1.15 -20.20 7.09
C VAL A 230 1.79 -19.53 5.88
N SER A 231 1.58 -20.12 4.70
CA SER A 231 2.05 -19.51 3.45
C SER A 231 1.16 -18.34 3.03
N VAL A 232 1.73 -17.38 2.30
CA VAL A 232 0.99 -16.24 1.73
C VAL A 232 -0.20 -16.75 0.90
N TYR A 233 0.01 -17.80 0.09
CA TYR A 233 -1.03 -18.41 -0.75
C TYR A 233 -2.22 -18.95 0.05
N GLU A 234 -1.97 -19.57 1.21
CA GLU A 234 -3.04 -20.05 2.08
C GLU A 234 -3.88 -18.88 2.61
N THR A 235 -3.27 -17.75 2.95
CA THR A 235 -4.01 -16.60 3.48
C THR A 235 -5.05 -16.03 2.48
N TYR A 236 -4.87 -16.24 1.17
CA TYR A 236 -5.86 -15.85 0.15
C TYR A 236 -7.08 -16.77 0.11
N ARG A 237 -7.02 -17.97 0.70
CA ARG A 237 -8.16 -18.89 0.82
C ARG A 237 -9.11 -18.52 1.95
N ILE A 238 -8.77 -17.52 2.77
CA ILE A 238 -9.64 -17.04 3.84
C ILE A 238 -10.80 -16.27 3.22
N HIS A 239 -12.01 -16.77 3.41
CA HIS A 239 -13.22 -16.12 2.95
C HIS A 239 -13.81 -15.26 4.08
N PHE A 240 -14.03 -13.98 3.78
CA PHE A 240 -14.65 -13.06 4.72
C PHE A 240 -16.17 -13.01 4.51
N ASN A 241 -16.90 -13.20 5.60
CA ASN A 241 -18.34 -13.06 5.68
C ASN A 241 -18.68 -12.10 6.84
N ARG A 242 -19.97 -11.83 7.05
CA ARG A 242 -20.42 -10.89 8.10
C ARG A 242 -19.93 -11.26 9.51
N LEU A 243 -19.66 -12.54 9.80
CA LEU A 243 -19.25 -13.01 11.13
C LEU A 243 -17.75 -12.84 11.40
N ASN A 244 -16.91 -12.75 10.36
CA ASN A 244 -15.45 -12.66 10.50
C ASN A 244 -14.84 -11.45 9.78
N ALA A 245 -15.65 -10.58 9.18
CA ALA A 245 -15.21 -9.38 8.47
C ALA A 245 -14.34 -8.46 9.33
N VAL A 246 -14.57 -8.40 10.65
CA VAL A 246 -13.76 -7.62 11.60
C VAL A 246 -12.27 -8.02 11.60
N PHE A 247 -11.96 -9.27 11.25
CA PHE A 247 -10.58 -9.77 11.19
C PHE A 247 -9.90 -9.48 9.85
N LYS A 248 -10.61 -8.97 8.84
CA LYS A 248 -10.04 -8.75 7.50
C LYS A 248 -8.80 -7.84 7.54
N PRO A 249 -8.82 -6.65 8.17
CA PRO A 249 -7.63 -5.80 8.24
C PRO A 249 -6.46 -6.47 8.96
N LEU A 250 -6.73 -7.25 10.02
CA LEU A 250 -5.71 -7.98 10.75
C LEU A 250 -5.07 -9.09 9.89
N VAL A 251 -5.88 -9.83 9.14
CA VAL A 251 -5.36 -10.85 8.22
C VAL A 251 -4.53 -10.21 7.10
N GLU A 252 -4.92 -9.04 6.60
CA GLU A 252 -4.16 -8.31 5.58
C GLU A 252 -2.81 -7.84 6.12
N ILE A 253 -2.75 -7.30 7.35
CA ILE A 253 -1.47 -6.94 7.98
C ILE A 253 -0.62 -8.19 8.21
N ALA A 254 -1.20 -9.25 8.77
CA ALA A 254 -0.49 -10.52 8.98
C ALA A 254 0.06 -11.07 7.65
N ARG A 255 -0.72 -11.01 6.56
CA ARG A 255 -0.30 -11.42 5.22
C ARG A 255 0.91 -10.63 4.74
N MET A 256 0.89 -9.31 4.89
CA MET A 256 2.02 -8.42 4.54
C MET A 256 3.30 -8.82 5.28
N PHE A 257 3.20 -9.12 6.59
CA PHE A 257 4.34 -9.58 7.37
C PHE A 257 4.83 -10.97 6.95
N ILE A 258 3.91 -11.89 6.67
CA ILE A 258 4.24 -13.23 6.19
C ILE A 258 4.94 -13.16 4.82
N SER A 259 4.48 -12.31 3.91
CA SER A 259 5.10 -12.15 2.58
C SER A 259 6.47 -11.49 2.65
N GLY A 260 6.67 -10.57 3.59
CA GLY A 260 7.92 -9.84 3.75
C GLY A 260 9.00 -10.59 4.53
N THR A 261 8.67 -11.70 5.22
CA THR A 261 9.60 -12.38 6.13
C THR A 261 10.27 -13.60 5.49
N THR A 262 11.61 -13.66 5.55
CA THR A 262 12.38 -14.87 5.26
C THR A 262 12.93 -15.49 6.54
N LEU A 263 12.80 -16.81 6.68
CA LEU A 263 13.27 -17.57 7.86
C LEU A 263 14.53 -18.39 7.53
N ARG A 264 15.49 -18.41 8.46
CA ARG A 264 16.66 -19.27 8.39
C ARG A 264 16.28 -20.71 8.77
N LEU A 265 16.41 -21.64 7.83
CA LEU A 265 15.97 -23.04 7.95
C LEU A 265 16.51 -23.79 9.19
N GLN A 266 17.75 -23.51 9.60
CA GLN A 266 18.40 -24.24 10.69
C GLN A 266 17.96 -23.81 12.10
N THR A 267 17.53 -22.57 12.27
CA THR A 267 17.25 -21.99 13.61
C THR A 267 15.82 -21.48 13.76
N GLY A 268 15.05 -21.41 12.66
CA GLY A 268 13.75 -20.76 12.63
C GLY A 268 13.79 -19.28 13.03
N ARG A 269 14.99 -18.67 13.00
CA ARG A 269 15.16 -17.23 13.22
C ARG A 269 14.77 -16.48 11.95
N ILE A 270 14.25 -15.27 12.12
CA ILE A 270 14.02 -14.37 11.00
C ILE A 270 15.40 -13.98 10.46
N GLU A 271 15.60 -14.23 9.18
CA GLU A 271 16.82 -13.90 8.47
C GLU A 271 16.74 -12.49 7.88
N THR A 272 15.61 -12.20 7.24
CA THR A 272 15.30 -10.88 6.71
C THR A 272 13.80 -10.58 6.83
N PHE A 273 13.48 -9.30 6.94
CA PHE A 273 12.13 -8.78 6.72
C PHE A 273 12.20 -7.64 5.70
N THR A 274 11.26 -7.58 4.78
CA THR A 274 11.22 -6.56 3.73
C THR A 274 9.79 -6.13 3.47
N PHE A 275 9.55 -4.83 3.60
CA PHE A 275 8.37 -4.15 3.11
C PHE A 275 8.85 -2.97 2.26
N LEU A 276 8.80 -3.12 0.94
CA LEU A 276 9.24 -2.09 0.00
C LEU A 276 8.14 -1.86 -1.03
N VAL A 277 7.79 -0.59 -1.22
CA VAL A 277 6.80 -0.17 -2.21
C VAL A 277 7.44 0.88 -3.13
N PRO A 278 7.33 0.76 -4.46
CA PRO A 278 7.75 1.81 -5.37
C PRO A 278 6.96 3.10 -5.13
N MET A 279 7.63 4.25 -5.08
CA MET A 279 6.93 5.52 -4.81
C MET A 279 5.98 5.95 -5.92
N GLU A 280 6.19 5.51 -7.16
CA GLU A 280 5.21 5.67 -8.23
C GLU A 280 3.88 5.02 -7.83
N LYS A 281 3.93 3.78 -7.34
CA LYS A 281 2.75 3.03 -6.91
C LYS A 281 2.11 3.64 -5.67
N VAL A 282 2.91 4.13 -4.71
CA VAL A 282 2.39 4.84 -3.52
C VAL A 282 1.64 6.10 -3.94
N PHE A 283 2.22 6.92 -4.82
CA PHE A 283 1.60 8.16 -5.28
C PHE A 283 0.33 7.90 -6.11
N GLU A 284 0.39 6.94 -7.03
CA GLU A 284 -0.76 6.50 -7.83
C GLU A 284 -1.91 6.04 -6.93
N SER A 285 -1.63 5.10 -6.03
CA SER A 285 -2.64 4.52 -5.13
C SER A 285 -3.17 5.57 -4.16
N PHE A 286 -2.33 6.50 -3.70
CA PHE A 286 -2.75 7.63 -2.87
C PHE A 286 -3.79 8.51 -3.59
N VAL A 287 -3.50 8.94 -4.82
CA VAL A 287 -4.44 9.74 -5.63
C VAL A 287 -5.72 8.95 -5.92
N ALA A 288 -5.59 7.68 -6.28
CA ALA A 288 -6.73 6.79 -6.49
C ALA A 288 -7.59 6.65 -5.23
N GLY A 289 -6.97 6.51 -4.06
CA GLY A 289 -7.62 6.42 -2.76
C GLY A 289 -8.38 7.70 -2.40
N LEU A 290 -7.79 8.88 -2.65
CA LEU A 290 -8.46 10.17 -2.47
C LEU A 290 -9.73 10.28 -3.33
N ILE A 291 -9.64 9.86 -4.59
CA ILE A 291 -10.74 9.98 -5.56
C ILE A 291 -11.86 8.95 -5.29
N THR A 292 -11.50 7.73 -4.89
CA THR A 292 -12.45 6.62 -4.76
C THR A 292 -13.09 6.50 -3.38
N ASN A 293 -12.43 6.98 -2.33
CA ASN A 293 -12.97 6.93 -0.98
C ASN A 293 -13.75 8.21 -0.65
N SER A 294 -15.07 8.09 -0.60
CA SER A 294 -15.98 9.19 -0.30
C SER A 294 -15.80 9.79 1.10
N GLU A 295 -15.18 9.07 2.05
CA GLU A 295 -14.90 9.60 3.40
C GLU A 295 -13.98 10.82 3.39
N TYR A 296 -13.19 11.02 2.34
CA TYR A 296 -12.30 12.18 2.22
C TYR A 296 -12.98 13.41 1.59
N GLU A 297 -14.18 13.27 1.02
CA GLU A 297 -14.88 14.35 0.30
C GLU A 297 -13.95 15.13 -0.66
N ALA A 298 -12.99 14.44 -1.29
CA ALA A 298 -11.90 15.06 -2.04
C ALA A 298 -12.33 15.53 -3.44
N LEU A 299 -13.53 15.14 -3.90
CA LEU A 299 -14.08 15.53 -5.18
C LEU A 299 -15.17 16.60 -5.03
N PRO A 300 -15.27 17.56 -5.96
CA PRO A 300 -16.43 18.43 -6.08
C PRO A 300 -17.74 17.65 -6.23
N LYS A 301 -18.86 18.26 -5.82
CA LYS A 301 -20.20 17.65 -5.89
C LYS A 301 -20.62 17.27 -7.31
N GLU A 302 -20.09 17.95 -8.31
CA GLU A 302 -20.32 17.65 -9.73
C GLU A 302 -19.80 16.26 -10.15
N PHE A 303 -18.89 15.66 -9.37
CA PHE A 303 -18.47 14.28 -9.57
C PHE A 303 -19.38 13.25 -8.88
N GLU A 304 -20.38 13.67 -8.11
CA GLU A 304 -21.29 12.76 -7.42
C GLU A 304 -22.03 11.87 -8.44
N GLY A 305 -22.03 10.55 -8.18
CA GLY A 305 -22.59 9.55 -9.09
C GLY A 305 -21.74 9.22 -10.33
N SER A 306 -20.52 9.79 -10.45
CA SER A 306 -19.58 9.44 -11.53
C SER A 306 -19.14 7.98 -11.44
N ILE A 307 -18.92 7.36 -12.60
CA ILE A 307 -18.29 6.04 -12.69
C ILE A 307 -16.78 6.25 -12.66
N ILE A 308 -16.17 5.90 -11.54
CA ILE A 308 -14.72 5.97 -11.35
C ILE A 308 -14.15 4.55 -11.41
N LYS A 309 -13.12 4.34 -12.22
CA LYS A 309 -12.39 3.07 -12.27
C LYS A 309 -10.89 3.33 -12.23
N THR A 310 -10.19 2.57 -11.41
CA THR A 310 -8.73 2.59 -11.27
C THR A 310 -8.12 1.41 -12.00
N GLN A 311 -6.92 1.58 -12.58
CA GLN A 311 -6.16 0.54 -13.29
C GLN A 311 -7.04 -0.31 -14.23
N HIS A 312 -7.93 0.35 -14.98
CA HIS A 312 -8.92 -0.32 -15.80
C HIS A 312 -8.46 -0.45 -17.25
N HIS A 313 -8.56 -1.67 -17.79
CA HIS A 313 -8.36 -1.91 -19.22
C HIS A 313 -9.41 -1.18 -20.06
N ILE A 314 -8.97 -0.13 -20.77
CA ILE A 314 -9.83 0.63 -21.70
C ILE A 314 -9.76 0.11 -23.14
N GLY A 315 -8.81 -0.79 -23.41
CA GLY A 315 -8.65 -1.47 -24.69
C GLY A 315 -7.19 -1.73 -25.05
N ASN A 316 -6.93 -1.98 -26.33
CA ASN A 316 -5.62 -2.43 -26.81
C ASN A 316 -5.06 -1.46 -27.84
N LEU A 317 -3.75 -1.20 -27.75
CA LEU A 317 -3.07 -0.36 -28.74
C LEU A 317 -2.97 -1.07 -30.10
N LEU A 318 -2.81 -2.40 -30.10
CA LEU A 318 -2.74 -3.21 -31.31
C LEU A 318 -4.02 -4.05 -31.49
N ALA A 319 -4.41 -4.23 -32.75
CA ALA A 319 -5.64 -4.92 -33.14
C ALA A 319 -5.66 -6.40 -32.71
N GLU A 320 -4.49 -7.03 -32.55
CA GLU A 320 -4.32 -8.42 -32.11
C GLU A 320 -4.58 -8.61 -30.60
N GLY A 321 -5.12 -7.60 -29.91
CA GLY A 321 -5.38 -7.66 -28.47
C GLY A 321 -4.12 -7.53 -27.62
N LYS A 322 -3.05 -6.95 -28.18
CA LYS A 322 -1.77 -6.75 -27.52
C LYS A 322 -1.60 -5.31 -27.06
N PHE A 323 -0.77 -5.13 -26.03
CA PHE A 323 -0.47 -3.83 -25.40
C PHE A 323 -1.74 -3.19 -24.82
N TRP A 324 -2.09 -3.64 -23.63
CA TRP A 324 -3.22 -3.14 -22.87
C TRP A 324 -3.02 -1.67 -22.54
N LEU A 325 -4.03 -0.87 -22.81
CA LEU A 325 -4.12 0.52 -22.38
C LEU A 325 -4.82 0.51 -21.02
N ILE A 326 -4.06 0.85 -19.98
CA ILE A 326 -4.52 0.84 -18.59
C ILE A 326 -4.10 2.18 -17.98
N PRO A 327 -4.96 3.20 -18.03
CA PRO A 327 -4.75 4.44 -17.31
C PRO A 327 -4.91 4.21 -15.81
N ASP A 328 -4.23 5.05 -15.02
CA ASP A 328 -4.32 4.98 -13.56
C ASP A 328 -5.74 5.18 -13.08
N ILE A 329 -6.41 6.21 -13.59
CA ILE A 329 -7.79 6.55 -13.19
C ILE A 329 -8.57 7.02 -14.41
N THR A 330 -9.79 6.50 -14.53
CA THR A 330 -10.79 6.93 -15.50
C THR A 330 -12.04 7.37 -14.76
N ILE A 331 -12.58 8.53 -15.15
CA ILE A 331 -13.79 9.10 -14.56
C ILE A 331 -14.77 9.39 -15.69
N GLN A 332 -15.97 8.82 -15.58
CA GLN A 332 -17.10 9.21 -16.42
C GLN A 332 -18.15 9.90 -15.55
N THR A 333 -18.34 11.19 -15.75
CA THR A 333 -19.32 12.00 -15.00
C THR A 333 -20.75 11.66 -15.44
N THR A 334 -21.73 12.04 -14.61
CA THR A 334 -23.15 11.83 -14.87
C THR A 334 -23.65 12.53 -16.14
N ASP A 335 -23.04 13.67 -16.49
CA ASP A 335 -23.30 14.41 -17.73
C ASP A 335 -22.48 13.89 -18.94
N GLY A 336 -21.79 12.75 -18.79
CA GLY A 336 -21.13 12.01 -19.85
C GLY A 336 -19.69 12.41 -20.17
N MET A 337 -19.09 13.35 -19.42
CA MET A 337 -17.67 13.73 -19.60
C MET A 337 -16.75 12.58 -19.24
N LYS A 338 -15.74 12.34 -20.08
CA LYS A 338 -14.70 11.31 -19.88
C LYS A 338 -13.36 11.96 -19.54
N ILE A 339 -12.86 11.71 -18.34
CA ILE A 339 -11.59 12.24 -17.86
C ILE A 339 -10.62 11.10 -17.59
N ILE A 340 -9.40 11.21 -18.11
CA ILE A 340 -8.30 10.31 -17.77
C ILE A 340 -7.33 11.06 -16.87
N ILE A 341 -6.92 10.41 -15.79
CA ILE A 341 -5.85 10.92 -14.92
C ILE A 341 -4.78 9.85 -14.87
N ASP A 342 -3.56 10.26 -15.15
CA ASP A 342 -2.36 9.44 -15.06
C ASP A 342 -1.36 10.17 -14.15
N THR A 343 -0.80 9.44 -13.20
CA THR A 343 0.07 9.98 -12.16
C THR A 343 1.52 9.67 -12.49
N LYS A 344 2.42 10.62 -12.19
CA LYS A 344 3.86 10.44 -12.41
C LYS A 344 4.63 10.94 -11.19
N TYR A 345 5.38 10.06 -10.55
CA TYR A 345 6.21 10.43 -9.39
C TYR A 345 7.56 11.00 -9.84
N LYS A 346 7.55 12.26 -10.28
CA LYS A 346 8.75 13.06 -10.55
C LYS A 346 8.44 14.54 -10.38
N LEU A 347 9.44 15.32 -9.99
CA LEU A 347 9.29 16.77 -9.90
C LEU A 347 9.35 17.38 -11.30
N LEU A 348 8.43 18.31 -11.56
CA LEU A 348 8.44 19.11 -12.78
C LEU A 348 9.53 20.19 -12.71
N ASP A 349 10.13 20.49 -13.85
CA ASP A 349 11.16 21.53 -14.00
C ASP A 349 10.57 22.80 -14.60
N LYS A 350 10.40 23.85 -13.79
CA LYS A 350 9.80 25.10 -14.25
C LYS A 350 10.66 25.89 -15.24
N GLU A 351 11.96 25.63 -15.27
CA GLU A 351 12.87 26.32 -16.20
C GLU A 351 12.81 25.72 -17.61
N ASP A 352 12.39 24.46 -17.71
CA ASP A 352 12.10 23.81 -18.99
C ASP A 352 10.73 24.24 -19.54
N GLN A 353 10.69 24.64 -20.81
CA GLN A 353 9.45 24.94 -21.53
C GLN A 353 8.48 23.74 -21.56
N LYS A 354 9.00 22.51 -21.50
CA LYS A 354 8.23 21.27 -21.43
C LYS A 354 7.93 20.83 -20.01
N LEU A 355 8.33 21.60 -19.00
CA LEU A 355 8.16 21.30 -17.58
C LEU A 355 8.83 20.00 -17.11
N GLY A 356 9.75 19.40 -17.89
CA GLY A 356 10.27 18.06 -17.64
C GLY A 356 9.29 16.91 -17.96
N VAL A 357 8.17 17.19 -18.64
CA VAL A 357 7.24 16.16 -19.13
C VAL A 357 7.92 15.37 -20.23
N SER A 358 7.93 14.04 -20.11
CA SER A 358 8.63 13.20 -21.09
C SER A 358 7.78 12.97 -22.34
N GLN A 359 8.45 12.75 -23.47
CA GLN A 359 7.76 12.47 -24.73
C GLN A 359 6.99 11.13 -24.68
N SER A 360 7.48 10.14 -23.93
CA SER A 360 6.76 8.90 -23.67
C SER A 360 5.46 9.11 -22.91
N ASP A 361 5.44 10.01 -21.90
CA ASP A 361 4.22 10.34 -21.15
C ASP A 361 3.18 10.98 -22.09
N LEU A 362 3.61 11.88 -22.98
CA LEU A 362 2.73 12.51 -23.96
C LEU A 362 2.14 11.50 -24.95
N TYR A 363 2.95 10.55 -25.45
CA TYR A 363 2.45 9.51 -26.36
C TYR A 363 1.47 8.55 -25.66
N GLN A 364 1.74 8.20 -24.40
CA GLN A 364 0.83 7.40 -23.59
C GLN A 364 -0.52 8.13 -23.43
N MET A 365 -0.50 9.41 -23.06
CA MET A 365 -1.72 10.20 -22.92
C MET A 365 -2.46 10.39 -24.23
N TYR A 366 -1.76 10.56 -25.35
CA TYR A 366 -2.39 10.63 -26.67
C TYR A 366 -3.13 9.32 -27.01
N ALA A 367 -2.49 8.16 -26.77
CA ALA A 367 -3.09 6.86 -27.01
C ALA A 367 -4.34 6.65 -26.14
N TYR A 368 -4.26 7.00 -24.85
CA TYR A 368 -5.39 6.93 -23.92
C TYR A 368 -6.54 7.84 -24.34
N ALA A 369 -6.25 9.11 -24.63
CA ALA A 369 -7.24 10.08 -25.05
C ALA A 369 -7.96 9.66 -26.33
N SER A 370 -7.20 9.17 -27.32
CA SER A 370 -7.73 8.74 -28.61
C SER A 370 -8.58 7.47 -28.48
N HIS A 371 -8.08 6.45 -27.78
CA HIS A 371 -8.76 5.16 -27.68
C HIS A 371 -10.06 5.24 -26.86
N TRP A 372 -10.04 5.99 -25.76
CA TRP A 372 -11.20 6.12 -24.88
C TRP A 372 -12.17 7.25 -25.29
N ASN A 373 -11.78 8.04 -26.29
CA ASN A 373 -12.44 9.28 -26.70
C ASN A 373 -12.63 10.24 -25.52
N ALA A 374 -11.55 10.50 -24.78
CA ALA A 374 -11.55 11.36 -23.60
C ALA A 374 -11.89 12.81 -23.96
N ASP A 375 -12.54 13.51 -23.03
CA ASP A 375 -12.84 14.95 -23.11
C ASP A 375 -11.76 15.79 -22.43
N ALA A 376 -11.06 15.22 -21.45
CA ALA A 376 -9.87 15.81 -20.84
C ALA A 376 -8.90 14.71 -20.40
N VAL A 377 -7.61 15.02 -20.45
CA VAL A 377 -6.57 14.15 -19.90
C VAL A 377 -5.67 14.93 -18.95
N VAL A 378 -5.29 14.32 -17.84
CA VAL A 378 -4.54 14.94 -16.76
C VAL A 378 -3.28 14.13 -16.50
N LEU A 379 -2.13 14.81 -16.51
CA LEU A 379 -0.90 14.29 -15.92
C LEU A 379 -0.71 14.97 -14.56
N LEU A 380 -0.76 14.17 -13.50
CA LEU A 380 -0.66 14.63 -12.12
C LEU A 380 0.70 14.28 -11.53
N TYR A 381 1.37 15.28 -10.97
CA TYR A 381 2.73 15.15 -10.43
C TYR A 381 2.78 15.53 -8.94
N PRO A 382 3.74 15.01 -8.17
CA PRO A 382 4.06 15.59 -6.88
C PRO A 382 4.79 16.93 -7.04
N SER A 383 4.68 17.78 -6.03
CA SER A 383 5.40 19.05 -5.88
C SER A 383 5.73 19.28 -4.41
N ILE A 384 6.71 20.15 -4.15
CA ILE A 384 7.28 20.36 -2.80
C ILE A 384 7.31 21.85 -2.41
N SER A 385 6.84 22.74 -3.27
CA SER A 385 6.94 24.19 -2.98
C SER A 385 6.07 25.07 -3.85
N SER A 386 5.58 24.55 -4.98
CA SER A 386 4.72 25.33 -5.85
C SER A 386 3.91 24.43 -6.74
N VAL A 387 2.59 24.61 -6.66
CA VAL A 387 1.64 23.97 -7.53
C VAL A 387 1.85 24.45 -8.97
N ILE A 388 1.92 23.51 -9.90
CA ILE A 388 2.00 23.77 -11.33
C ILE A 388 0.63 23.49 -11.92
N ASN A 389 0.18 24.43 -12.74
CA ASN A 389 -1.05 24.32 -13.49
C ASN A 389 -0.78 24.81 -14.92
N ARG A 390 -0.64 23.86 -15.85
CA ARG A 390 -0.38 24.15 -17.27
C ARG A 390 -1.38 23.41 -18.14
N LYS A 391 -1.82 24.07 -19.20
CA LYS A 391 -2.76 23.54 -20.18
C LYS A 391 -2.12 23.50 -21.55
N TRP A 392 -2.17 22.33 -22.18
CA TRP A 392 -1.87 22.09 -23.57
C TRP A 392 -3.06 21.39 -24.23
N HIS A 393 -2.99 21.15 -25.54
CA HIS A 393 -4.05 20.48 -26.27
C HIS A 393 -3.47 19.42 -27.21
N PHE A 394 -4.11 18.26 -27.25
CA PHE A 394 -3.95 17.30 -28.32
C PHE A 394 -4.96 17.58 -29.43
N ASN A 395 -4.51 17.47 -30.67
CA ASN A 395 -5.40 17.39 -31.83
C ASN A 395 -5.61 15.91 -32.17
N ILE A 396 -6.76 15.37 -31.77
CA ILE A 396 -7.09 13.96 -31.95
C ILE A 396 -8.07 13.82 -33.10
N LYS A 397 -7.68 13.06 -34.13
CA LYS A 397 -8.53 12.77 -35.28
C LYS A 397 -9.28 11.46 -35.03
N THR A 398 -10.60 11.54 -34.91
CA THR A 398 -11.46 10.38 -34.69
C THR A 398 -12.54 10.36 -35.77
N LYS A 399 -12.57 9.30 -36.59
CA LYS A 399 -13.62 9.08 -37.61
C LYS A 399 -13.93 10.30 -38.51
N GLY A 400 -12.91 11.06 -38.89
CA GLY A 400 -13.05 12.21 -39.81
C GLY A 400 -13.34 13.56 -39.14
N THR A 401 -13.53 13.61 -37.82
CA THR A 401 -13.58 14.86 -37.05
C THR A 401 -12.30 15.06 -36.25
N GLU A 402 -11.87 16.31 -36.13
CA GLU A 402 -10.71 16.70 -35.31
C GLU A 402 -11.24 17.27 -33.98
N LYS A 403 -10.88 16.61 -32.88
CA LYS A 403 -11.25 17.02 -31.52
C LYS A 403 -10.02 17.58 -30.83
N LYS A 404 -10.13 18.81 -30.32
CA LYS A 404 -9.14 19.39 -29.40
C LYS A 404 -9.40 18.83 -28.00
N VAL A 405 -8.48 18.03 -27.49
CA VAL A 405 -8.56 17.46 -26.13
C VAL A 405 -7.54 18.16 -25.23
N PRO A 406 -7.96 18.85 -24.16
CA PRO A 406 -7.04 19.48 -23.22
C PRO A 406 -6.20 18.43 -22.49
N LEU A 407 -4.90 18.67 -22.48
CA LEU A 407 -3.91 18.02 -21.63
C LEU A 407 -3.58 18.96 -20.48
N LEU A 408 -4.00 18.59 -19.27
CA LEU A 408 -3.78 19.35 -18.06
C LEU A 408 -2.57 18.77 -17.32
N ILE A 409 -1.52 19.56 -17.18
CA ILE A 409 -0.36 19.25 -16.35
C ILE A 409 -0.61 19.91 -14.99
N LYS A 410 -0.87 19.10 -13.98
CA LYS A 410 -1.18 19.54 -12.62
C LYS A 410 -0.16 18.97 -11.64
N SER A 411 0.05 19.62 -10.50
CA SER A 411 0.83 19.05 -9.40
C SER A 411 0.14 19.18 -8.04
N LEU A 412 0.49 18.28 -7.11
CA LEU A 412 0.02 18.26 -5.74
C LEU A 412 1.16 18.56 -4.78
N ASP A 413 0.94 19.42 -3.79
CA ASP A 413 1.94 19.65 -2.75
C ASP A 413 1.91 18.50 -1.73
N LEU A 414 3.04 17.80 -1.56
CA LEU A 414 3.19 16.72 -0.58
C LEU A 414 4.00 17.16 0.66
N GLY A 415 4.36 18.45 0.74
CA GLY A 415 5.14 19.03 1.84
C GLY A 415 4.32 19.41 3.08
N SER A 416 2.99 19.46 3.00
CA SER A 416 2.10 19.75 4.14
C SER A 416 2.04 18.59 5.12
N ASN A 417 1.64 18.84 6.36
CA ASN A 417 1.53 17.81 7.39
C ASN A 417 0.19 17.08 7.32
N PHE A 418 0.18 15.87 6.75
CA PHE A 418 -1.05 15.09 6.58
C PHE A 418 -1.62 14.49 7.88
N LEU A 419 -0.87 14.59 8.98
CA LEU A 419 -1.32 14.18 10.31
C LEU A 419 -2.02 15.29 11.07
N ASP A 420 -1.75 16.55 10.73
CA ASP A 420 -2.47 17.68 11.28
C ASP A 420 -3.83 17.78 10.58
N GLU A 421 -4.92 17.81 11.34
CA GLU A 421 -6.28 17.81 10.77
C GLU A 421 -6.57 19.07 9.95
N GLY A 422 -6.02 20.23 10.36
CA GLY A 422 -6.22 21.49 9.66
C GLY A 422 -5.45 21.56 8.34
N GLU A 423 -4.17 21.16 8.36
CA GLU A 423 -3.36 21.07 7.13
C GLU A 423 -3.87 19.98 6.18
N TRP A 424 -4.38 18.86 6.71
CA TRP A 424 -5.00 17.82 5.91
C TRP A 424 -6.28 18.29 5.21
N GLU A 425 -7.17 18.99 5.91
CA GLU A 425 -8.39 19.54 5.28
C GLU A 425 -8.04 20.58 4.22
N LYS A 426 -7.04 21.42 4.47
CA LYS A 426 -6.53 22.37 3.47
C LYS A 426 -5.99 21.64 2.23
N PHE A 427 -5.23 20.57 2.41
CA PHE A 427 -4.75 19.74 1.30
C PHE A 427 -5.92 19.13 0.51
N LEU A 428 -6.96 18.63 1.19
CA LEU A 428 -8.17 18.11 0.54
C LEU A 428 -8.93 19.19 -0.23
N GLU A 429 -9.02 20.41 0.31
CA GLU A 429 -9.62 21.55 -0.37
C GLU A 429 -8.83 21.93 -1.64
N GLU A 430 -7.50 21.98 -1.56
CA GLU A 430 -6.62 22.22 -2.71
C GLU A 430 -6.79 21.13 -3.79
N PHE A 431 -6.85 19.87 -3.40
CA PHE A 431 -7.12 18.74 -4.29
C PHE A 431 -8.52 18.85 -4.94
N ARG A 432 -9.55 19.20 -4.14
CA ARG A 432 -10.92 19.40 -4.61
C ARG A 432 -11.00 20.54 -5.63
N ASN A 433 -10.31 21.65 -5.39
CA ASN A 433 -10.23 22.77 -6.33
C ASN A 433 -9.53 22.37 -7.64
N LEU A 434 -8.42 21.65 -7.55
CA LEU A 434 -7.71 21.11 -8.73
C LEU A 434 -8.64 20.22 -9.57
N MET A 435 -9.43 19.36 -8.92
CA MET A 435 -10.40 18.51 -9.58
C MET A 435 -11.57 19.31 -10.20
N GLY A 436 -12.02 20.38 -9.54
CA GLY A 436 -13.05 21.29 -10.05
C GLY A 436 -12.62 22.05 -11.30
N GLU A 437 -11.35 22.46 -11.40
CA GLU A 437 -10.81 23.10 -12.59
C GLU A 437 -10.87 22.19 -13.83
N ILE A 438 -10.76 20.87 -13.67
CA ILE A 438 -10.88 19.91 -14.77
C ILE A 438 -12.29 19.96 -15.39
N LEU A 439 -13.32 20.13 -14.56
CA LEU A 439 -14.72 20.22 -15.03
C LEU A 439 -15.01 21.51 -15.79
N GLY A 440 -14.35 22.61 -15.43
CA GLY A 440 -14.49 23.91 -16.11
C GLY A 440 -14.14 23.84 -17.61
N GLU A 441 -13.33 22.87 -18.01
CA GLU A 441 -12.91 22.65 -19.40
C GLU A 441 -14.08 22.28 -20.34
N LYS A 442 -15.06 21.53 -19.86
CA LYS A 442 -16.23 21.15 -20.67
C LYS A 442 -17.12 22.35 -20.97
N ARG A 443 -17.30 23.25 -19.99
CA ARG A 443 -18.13 24.46 -20.14
C ARG A 443 -17.53 25.41 -21.18
N GLN A 444 -16.21 25.61 -21.15
CA GLN A 444 -15.53 26.43 -22.16
C GLN A 444 -15.63 25.83 -23.56
N GLN A 445 -15.49 24.51 -23.72
CA GLN A 445 -15.63 23.88 -25.05
C GLN A 445 -17.04 23.99 -25.63
N LEU A 446 -18.08 23.93 -24.80
CA LEU A 446 -19.48 24.12 -25.23
C LEU A 446 -19.77 25.57 -25.62
N GLU A 447 -19.28 26.55 -24.85
CA GLU A 447 -19.43 27.98 -25.14
C GLU A 447 -18.72 28.41 -26.44
N TYR A 448 -17.51 27.89 -26.71
CA TYR A 448 -16.81 28.16 -27.97
C TYR A 448 -17.48 27.46 -29.18
N GLY A 449 -18.03 26.26 -28.99
CA GLY A 449 -18.76 25.54 -30.03
C GLY A 449 -20.07 26.23 -30.45
N GLU A 450 -20.78 26.83 -29.49
CA GLU A 450 -21.98 27.65 -29.78
C GLU A 450 -21.62 28.97 -30.48
N GLN A 451 -20.49 29.61 -30.12
CA GLN A 451 -20.03 30.81 -30.80
C GLN A 451 -19.56 30.55 -32.24
N GLU A 452 -18.86 29.45 -32.52
CA GLU A 452 -18.50 29.07 -33.91
C GLU A 452 -19.72 28.67 -34.75
N ALA A 453 -20.77 28.11 -34.14
CA ALA A 453 -22.02 27.83 -34.83
C ALA A 453 -22.81 29.11 -35.18
N LEU A 454 -22.79 30.12 -34.30
CA LEU A 454 -23.49 31.40 -34.52
C LEU A 454 -22.78 32.33 -35.52
N VAL A 455 -21.47 32.14 -35.76
CA VAL A 455 -20.70 32.91 -36.76
C VAL A 455 -20.81 32.28 -38.16
N ASN A 456 -21.31 31.05 -38.28
CA ASN A 456 -21.48 30.32 -39.54
C ASN A 456 -22.94 30.21 -40.02
N VAL A 457 -23.86 31.02 -39.47
CA VAL A 457 -25.28 31.10 -39.89
C VAL A 457 -25.56 32.37 -40.66
#